data_AF-A0A5K0Z6C2-F1
#
_entry.id   AF-A0A5K0Z6C2-F1
#
_cell.length_a   1.000
_cell.length_b   1.000
_cell.length_c   1.000
_cell.angle_alpha   90.00
_cell.angle_beta   90.00
_cell.angle_gamma   90.00
#
_symmetry.space_group_name_H-M   'P 1'
#
loop_
_entity.id
_entity.type
_entity.pdbx_description
1 polymer ?
#
loop_
_entity_poly.entity_id
_entity_poly.type
_entity_poly.pdbx_seq_one_letter_code
_entity_poly.pdbx_strand_id
1 'polypeptide(L)'
;YTLVQGNILSIILSAQYTSGWVGMGFSKDGMMVGSSAMVGWIDSQNKANIKQFYLGAQSSTQVVADQGNLQFTDFTPSVVPQGTNIYLIFQLNFSAPVTRKNLLFAVGSDTPIQNTLTQHSDKISISLDFSA
;
A
#
# COMPACT_ATOMS: atom_id res chain seq x y z
N TYR A 1 8.38 9.07 -3.27
CA TYR A 1 9.24 9.84 -2.34
C TYR A 1 8.94 9.40 -0.91
N THR A 2 9.95 9.39 -0.05
CA THR A 2 9.79 9.05 1.37
C THR A 2 10.58 10.00 2.27
N LEU A 3 9.96 10.46 3.37
CA LEU A 3 10.66 11.14 4.47
C LEU A 3 10.60 10.31 5.73
N VAL A 4 11.68 10.34 6.49
CA VAL A 4 11.76 9.75 7.83
C VAL A 4 11.95 10.87 8.83
N GLN A 5 11.07 10.96 9.82
CA GLN A 5 11.23 11.84 10.97
C GLN A 5 11.07 11.02 12.25
N GLY A 6 12.19 10.58 12.82
CA GLY A 6 12.20 9.62 13.92
C GLY A 6 11.55 8.30 13.52
N ASN A 7 10.34 8.06 14.02
CA ASN A 7 9.59 6.83 13.78
C ASN A 7 8.51 6.96 12.70
N ILE A 8 8.34 8.16 12.12
CA ILE A 8 7.31 8.40 11.11
C ILE A 8 7.91 8.24 9.71
N LEU A 9 7.26 7.45 8.87
CA LEU A 9 7.55 7.33 7.45
C LEU A 9 6.41 7.98 6.64
N SER A 10 6.73 9.06 5.94
CA SER A 10 5.81 9.71 4.99
C SER A 10 6.03 9.13 3.60
N ILE A 11 4.95 8.75 2.91
CA ILE A 11 5.04 8.09 1.60
C ILE A 11 4.18 8.83 0.59
N ILE A 12 4.77 9.05 -0.58
CA ILE A 12 4.07 9.35 -1.83
C ILE A 12 4.47 8.27 -2.83
N LEU A 13 3.54 7.37 -3.15
CA LEU A 13 3.69 6.35 -4.18
C LEU A 13 2.93 6.79 -5.44
N SER A 14 3.64 6.84 -6.57
CA SER A 14 3.06 7.14 -7.87
C SER A 14 3.12 5.92 -8.78
N ALA A 15 2.06 5.68 -9.54
CA ALA A 15 2.04 4.67 -10.59
C ALA A 15 1.22 5.16 -11.78
N GLN A 16 1.56 4.71 -12.99
CA GLN A 16 0.63 4.83 -14.12
C GLN A 16 -0.63 4.04 -13.79
N TYR A 17 -1.79 4.64 -14.05
CA TYR A 17 -3.07 4.15 -13.57
C TYR A 17 -4.15 4.35 -14.62
N THR A 18 -4.66 3.24 -15.15
CA THR A 18 -5.82 3.20 -16.03
C THR A 18 -7.07 2.72 -15.30
N SER A 19 -6.93 1.65 -14.53
CA SER A 19 -7.99 0.99 -13.75
C SER A 19 -7.36 0.12 -12.67
N GLY A 20 -8.20 -0.47 -11.81
CA GLY A 20 -7.77 -1.48 -10.87
C GLY A 20 -7.25 -0.90 -9.56
N TRP A 21 -6.08 -1.34 -9.10
CA TRP A 21 -5.56 -0.94 -7.79
C TRP A 21 -4.03 -0.93 -7.77
N VAL A 22 -3.47 -0.09 -6.89
CA VAL A 22 -2.03 0.01 -6.63
C VAL A 22 -1.79 -0.24 -5.16
N GLY A 23 -0.80 -1.07 -4.83
CA GLY A 23 -0.50 -1.49 -3.46
C GLY A 23 0.97 -1.32 -3.08
N MET A 24 1.19 -0.93 -1.83
CA MET A 24 2.49 -0.92 -1.15
C MET A 24 2.41 -1.75 0.13
N GLY A 25 3.12 -2.87 0.16
CA GLY A 25 3.23 -3.76 1.32
C GLY A 25 4.48 -3.51 2.15
N PHE A 26 4.36 -3.77 3.45
CA PHE A 26 5.45 -3.83 4.41
C PHE A 26 5.56 -5.25 4.92
N SER A 27 6.70 -5.87 4.61
CA SER A 27 6.96 -7.28 4.87
C SER A 27 8.10 -7.46 5.86
N LYS A 28 8.03 -8.53 6.64
CA LYS A 28 9.13 -8.95 7.51
C LYS A 28 10.26 -9.61 6.71
N ASP A 29 9.92 -10.36 5.67
CA ASP A 29 10.81 -11.26 4.95
C ASP A 29 10.85 -11.03 3.43
N GLY A 30 10.13 -10.02 2.93
CA GLY A 30 10.01 -9.75 1.50
C GLY A 30 8.97 -10.61 0.80
N MET A 31 8.20 -11.42 1.53
CA MET A 31 7.11 -12.23 1.02
C MET A 31 5.74 -11.60 1.30
N MET A 32 4.78 -11.87 0.42
CA MET A 32 3.40 -11.38 0.53
C MET A 32 2.70 -11.89 1.78
N VAL A 33 2.73 -13.20 2.00
CA VAL A 33 1.99 -13.87 3.07
C VAL A 33 2.48 -13.40 4.43
N GLY A 34 1.57 -12.93 5.29
CA GLY A 34 1.88 -12.39 6.61
C GLY A 34 2.24 -10.90 6.63
N SER A 35 2.22 -10.22 5.49
CA SER A 35 2.49 -8.77 5.39
C SER A 35 1.24 -7.92 5.57
N SER A 36 1.44 -6.62 5.76
CA SER A 36 0.37 -5.62 5.69
C SER A 36 0.63 -4.63 4.56
N ALA A 37 -0.41 -4.14 3.89
CA ALA A 37 -0.26 -3.24 2.75
C ALA A 37 -1.23 -2.07 2.80
N MET A 38 -0.82 -0.94 2.25
CA MET A 38 -1.70 0.15 1.85
C MET A 38 -2.05 -0.02 0.38
N VAL A 39 -3.35 -0.03 0.06
CA VAL A 39 -3.85 -0.20 -1.30
C VAL A 39 -4.82 0.91 -1.62
N GLY A 40 -4.67 1.50 -2.81
CA GLY A 40 -5.47 2.61 -3.29
C GLY A 40 -6.01 2.36 -4.69
N TRP A 41 -7.22 2.84 -4.94
CA TRP A 41 -7.92 2.73 -6.22
C TRP A 41 -8.96 3.84 -6.40
N ILE A 42 -9.42 4.00 -7.63
CA ILE A 42 -10.60 4.78 -7.98
C ILE A 42 -11.72 3.80 -8.32
N ASP A 43 -12.87 3.91 -7.64
CA ASP A 43 -14.00 3.01 -7.90
C ASP A 43 -14.81 3.44 -9.14
N SER A 44 -15.80 2.63 -9.51
CA SER A 44 -16.65 2.88 -10.68
C SER A 44 -17.51 4.14 -10.57
N GLN A 45 -17.59 4.76 -9.38
CA GLN A 45 -18.29 6.03 -9.14
C GLN A 45 -17.30 7.21 -9.14
N ASN A 46 -16.07 7.01 -9.60
CA ASN A 46 -14.97 7.98 -9.57
C ASN A 46 -14.57 8.43 -8.17
N LYS A 47 -14.85 7.62 -7.14
CA LYS A 47 -14.43 7.93 -5.77
C LYS A 47 -13.06 7.30 -5.48
N ALA A 48 -12.19 8.12 -4.91
CA ALA A 48 -10.90 7.72 -4.38
C ALA A 48 -11.06 6.87 -3.12
N ASN A 49 -10.41 5.71 -3.09
CA ASN A 49 -10.43 4.77 -1.99
C ASN A 49 -9.00 4.38 -1.62
N ILE A 50 -8.70 4.32 -0.32
CA ILE A 50 -7.43 3.83 0.22
C ILE A 50 -7.68 3.10 1.53
N LYS A 51 -7.10 1.90 1.66
CA LYS A 51 -7.28 1.04 2.82
C LYS A 51 -6.02 0.27 3.15
N GLN A 52 -5.89 -0.08 4.43
CA GLN A 52 -4.97 -1.11 4.86
C GLN A 52 -5.54 -2.50 4.50
N PHE A 53 -4.65 -3.43 4.17
CA PHE A 53 -4.95 -4.84 3.98
C PHE A 53 -3.99 -5.72 4.77
N TYR A 54 -4.51 -6.79 5.37
CA TYR A 54 -3.70 -7.91 5.82
C TYR A 54 -3.59 -8.95 4.71
N LEU A 55 -2.38 -9.41 4.40
CA LEU A 55 -2.09 -10.35 3.32
C LEU A 55 -1.91 -11.77 3.89
N GLY A 56 -2.99 -12.40 4.33
CA GLY A 56 -2.94 -13.67 5.06
C GLY A 56 -2.62 -14.90 4.22
N ALA A 57 -2.93 -14.89 2.92
CA ALA A 57 -2.56 -15.92 1.96
C ALA A 57 -2.57 -15.36 0.53
N GLN A 58 -2.23 -16.19 -0.46
CA GLN A 58 -2.26 -15.79 -1.88
C GLN A 58 -3.68 -15.72 -2.46
N SER A 59 -4.67 -16.33 -1.79
CA SER A 59 -6.07 -16.26 -2.20
C SER A 59 -6.72 -14.93 -1.76
N SER A 60 -7.51 -14.31 -2.64
CA SER A 60 -8.20 -13.05 -2.34
C SER A 60 -9.06 -13.06 -1.06
N THR A 61 -9.63 -14.20 -0.69
CA THR A 61 -10.43 -14.35 0.55
C THR A 61 -9.62 -14.18 1.84
N GLN A 62 -8.30 -14.26 1.75
CA GLN A 62 -7.37 -14.06 2.85
C GLN A 62 -6.60 -12.75 2.72
N VAL A 63 -6.98 -11.90 1.75
CA VAL A 63 -6.49 -10.53 1.60
C VAL A 63 -7.58 -9.61 2.14
N VAL A 64 -7.48 -9.26 3.42
CA VAL A 64 -8.60 -8.70 4.18
C VAL A 64 -8.41 -7.21 4.40
N ALA A 65 -9.37 -6.42 3.90
CA ALA A 65 -9.40 -4.98 4.08
C ALA A 65 -9.59 -4.58 5.54
N ASP A 66 -9.08 -3.40 5.90
CA ASP A 66 -9.17 -2.80 7.24
C ASP A 66 -8.54 -3.65 8.36
N GLN A 67 -7.69 -4.62 7.99
CA GLN A 67 -6.88 -5.43 8.89
C GLN A 67 -5.39 -5.25 8.58
N GLY A 68 -4.53 -5.67 9.51
CA GLY A 68 -3.08 -5.57 9.40
C GLY A 68 -2.47 -4.94 10.64
N ASN A 69 -1.18 -4.64 10.57
CA ASN A 69 -0.38 -4.14 11.68
C ASN A 69 0.31 -2.79 11.42
N LEU A 70 0.05 -2.15 10.28
CA LEU A 70 0.50 -0.78 10.05
C LEU A 70 -0.21 0.15 11.05
N GLN A 71 0.57 1.01 11.69
CA GLN A 71 0.05 2.04 12.59
C GLN A 71 0.06 3.37 11.85
N PHE A 72 -1.02 4.13 11.97
CA PHE A 72 -1.19 5.41 11.30
C PHE A 72 -0.89 6.56 12.27
N THR A 73 -0.53 7.70 11.70
CA THR A 73 -0.53 8.99 12.40
C THR A 73 -1.92 9.65 12.30
N ASP A 74 -2.07 10.87 12.82
CA ASP A 74 -3.30 11.68 12.62
C ASP A 74 -3.48 12.21 11.19
N PHE A 75 -2.50 11.99 10.30
CA PHE A 75 -2.62 12.29 8.87
C PHE A 75 -3.64 11.38 8.18
N THR A 76 -4.62 11.97 7.51
CA THR A 76 -5.61 11.25 6.71
C THR A 76 -5.01 10.71 5.41
N PRO A 77 -4.94 9.38 5.20
CA PRO A 77 -4.51 8.80 3.93
C PRO A 77 -5.38 9.26 2.77
N SER A 78 -4.78 9.49 1.59
CA SER A 78 -5.50 9.99 0.42
C SER A 78 -5.00 9.37 -0.89
N VAL A 79 -5.87 9.43 -1.90
CA VAL A 79 -5.59 9.03 -3.28
C VAL A 79 -5.92 10.18 -4.20
N VAL A 80 -4.97 10.53 -5.06
CA VAL A 80 -5.12 11.63 -6.01
C VAL A 80 -4.86 11.12 -7.42
N PRO A 81 -5.86 11.09 -8.32
CA PRO A 81 -5.61 10.89 -9.74
C PRO A 81 -5.07 12.20 -10.35
N GLN A 82 -4.00 12.12 -11.13
CA GLN A 82 -3.43 13.26 -11.84
C GLN A 82 -2.84 12.81 -13.19
N GLY A 83 -3.48 13.24 -14.28
CA GLY A 83 -3.13 12.80 -15.63
C GLY A 83 -3.34 11.29 -15.77
N THR A 84 -2.32 10.59 -16.25
CA THR A 84 -2.30 9.11 -16.37
C THR A 84 -1.81 8.41 -15.11
N ASN A 85 -1.60 9.14 -14.01
CA ASN A 85 -1.03 8.61 -12.79
C ASN A 85 -2.00 8.66 -11.63
N ILE A 86 -1.81 7.76 -10.67
CA ILE A 86 -2.41 7.80 -9.34
C ILE A 86 -1.32 8.03 -8.30
N TYR A 87 -1.66 8.78 -7.26
CA TYR A 87 -0.80 9.02 -6.12
C TYR A 87 -1.47 8.50 -4.85
N LEU A 88 -0.80 7.60 -4.14
CA LEU A 88 -1.16 7.16 -2.79
C LEU A 88 -0.30 7.95 -1.80
N ILE A 89 -0.96 8.63 -0.88
CA ILE A 89 -0.31 9.50 0.09
C ILE A 89 -0.75 9.08 1.48
N PHE A 90 0.21 8.68 2.31
CA PHE A 90 -0.07 8.23 3.68
C PHE A 90 1.17 8.36 4.57
N GLN A 91 0.94 8.35 5.88
CA GLN A 91 1.99 8.34 6.89
C GLN A 91 1.81 7.14 7.80
N LEU A 92 2.92 6.46 8.08
CA LEU A 92 2.98 5.36 9.03
C LEU A 92 3.82 5.75 10.24
N ASN A 93 3.38 5.33 11.42
CA ASN A 93 4.11 5.44 12.67
C ASN A 93 4.70 4.08 13.04
N PHE A 94 5.98 4.01 13.36
CA PHE A 94 6.64 2.79 13.80
C PHE A 94 6.95 2.85 15.30
N SER A 95 7.11 1.69 15.94
CA SER A 95 7.48 1.63 17.36
C SER A 95 8.94 2.01 17.62
N ALA A 96 9.76 2.07 16.57
CA ALA A 96 11.19 2.37 16.61
C ALA A 96 11.59 3.15 15.35
N PRO A 97 12.77 3.79 15.33
CA PRO A 97 13.25 4.52 14.17
C PRO A 97 13.21 3.67 12.90
N VAL A 98 12.80 4.28 11.80
CA VAL A 98 12.62 3.57 10.53
C VAL A 98 13.99 3.27 9.93
N THR A 99 14.42 2.02 10.06
CA THR A 99 15.62 1.48 9.41
C THR A 99 15.21 0.69 8.18
N ARG A 100 15.98 -0.33 7.78
CA ARG A 100 15.67 -1.19 6.64
C ARG A 100 14.27 -1.81 6.69
N LYS A 101 13.54 -1.73 5.58
CA LYS A 101 12.24 -2.39 5.39
C LYS A 101 12.24 -3.22 4.11
N ASN A 102 11.56 -4.37 4.15
CA ASN A 102 11.19 -5.09 2.94
C ASN A 102 9.83 -4.54 2.47
N LEU A 103 9.82 -4.00 1.27
CA LEU A 103 8.68 -3.35 0.66
C LEU A 103 8.19 -4.20 -0.49
N LEU A 104 6.88 -4.35 -0.58
CA LEU A 104 6.21 -5.01 -1.68
C LEU A 104 5.50 -3.94 -2.50
N PHE A 105 5.54 -4.07 -3.81
CA PHE A 105 4.73 -3.25 -4.71
C PHE A 105 3.95 -4.17 -5.61
N ALA A 106 2.69 -3.83 -5.84
CA ALA A 106 1.81 -4.61 -6.70
C ALA A 106 0.79 -3.70 -7.39
N VAL A 107 0.41 -4.09 -8.60
CA VAL A 107 -0.69 -3.47 -9.33
C VAL A 107 -1.66 -4.56 -9.77
N GLY A 108 -2.96 -4.28 -9.69
CA GLY A 108 -4.00 -5.14 -10.24
C GLY A 108 -4.86 -4.38 -11.23
N SER A 109 -5.42 -5.09 -12.21
CA SER A 109 -6.15 -4.47 -13.33
C SER A 109 -7.65 -4.29 -13.05
N ASP A 110 -8.23 -5.10 -12.17
CA ASP A 110 -9.66 -5.07 -11.86
C ASP A 110 -9.94 -4.15 -10.68
N THR A 111 -10.94 -3.28 -10.85
CA THR A 111 -11.37 -2.37 -9.78
C THR A 111 -11.95 -3.18 -8.61
N PRO A 112 -11.46 -3.00 -7.37
CA PRO A 112 -11.95 -3.73 -6.22
C PRO A 112 -13.47 -3.57 -6.01
N ILE A 113 -14.16 -4.69 -5.78
CA ILE A 113 -15.59 -4.73 -5.44
C ILE A 113 -15.71 -5.14 -3.97
N GLN A 114 -16.47 -4.37 -3.18
CA GLN A 114 -16.61 -4.59 -1.73
C GLN A 114 -15.25 -4.71 -1.02
N ASN A 115 -14.27 -3.90 -1.43
CA ASN A 115 -12.88 -3.92 -0.96
C ASN A 115 -12.15 -5.26 -1.19
N THR A 116 -12.64 -6.15 -2.06
CA THR A 116 -11.94 -7.39 -2.40
C THR A 116 -10.98 -7.13 -3.55
N LEU A 117 -9.70 -7.46 -3.34
CA LEU A 117 -8.66 -7.34 -4.36
C LEU A 117 -8.59 -8.61 -5.19
N THR A 118 -8.58 -8.48 -6.51
CA THR A 118 -8.17 -9.58 -7.41
C THR A 118 -6.66 -9.75 -7.37
N GLN A 119 -6.17 -10.84 -7.95
CA GLN A 119 -4.73 -11.09 -8.05
C GLN A 119 -4.05 -9.94 -8.82
N HIS A 120 -2.91 -9.48 -8.31
CA HIS A 120 -2.09 -8.48 -9.00
C HIS A 120 -1.64 -8.99 -10.38
N SER A 121 -1.59 -8.11 -11.37
CA SER A 121 -1.04 -8.39 -12.70
C SER A 121 0.49 -8.27 -12.74
N ASP A 122 1.07 -7.44 -11.86
CA ASP A 122 2.51 -7.32 -11.68
C ASP A 122 2.88 -7.05 -10.22
N LYS A 123 4.10 -7.43 -9.82
CA LYS A 123 4.62 -7.24 -8.48
C LYS A 123 6.14 -7.19 -8.44
N ILE A 124 6.65 -6.53 -7.40
CA ILE A 124 8.07 -6.57 -7.05
C ILE A 124 8.25 -6.51 -5.52
N SER A 125 9.35 -7.10 -5.05
CA SER A 125 9.81 -7.00 -3.66
C SER A 125 11.18 -6.33 -3.65
N ILE A 126 11.35 -5.30 -2.82
CA ILE A 126 12.61 -4.58 -2.67
C ILE A 126 12.94 -4.39 -1.19
N SER A 127 14.22 -4.44 -0.84
CA SER A 127 14.69 -4.01 0.48
C SER A 127 15.24 -2.60 0.35
N LEU A 128 14.66 -1.66 1.10
CA LEU A 128 15.12 -0.27 1.14
C LEU A 128 15.65 0.07 2.53
N ASP A 129 16.84 0.65 2.58
CA ASP A 129 17.41 1.19 3.81
C ASP A 129 16.99 2.64 3.98
N PHE A 130 16.44 2.95 5.15
CA PHE A 130 15.97 4.27 5.53
C PHE A 130 16.85 4.91 6.63
N SER A 131 17.90 4.21 7.05
CA SER A 131 18.92 4.81 7.93
C SER A 131 19.70 5.85 7.13
N ALA A 132 19.68 7.08 7.62
CA ALA A 132 20.49 8.20 7.12
C ALA A 132 21.80 8.31 7.90
#